data_AF-A0A9W8MRN9-F1
#
_entry.id   AF-A0A9W8MRN9-F1
#
_cell.length_a   1.000
_cell.length_b   1.000
_cell.length_c   1.000
_cell.angle_alpha   90.00
_cell.angle_beta   90.00
_cell.angle_gamma   90.00
#
_symmetry.space_group_name_H-M   'P 1'
#
loop_
_entity.id
_entity.type
_entity.pdbx_description
1 polymer ?
#
loop_
_entity_poly.entity_id
_entity_poly.type
_entity_poly.pdbx_seq_one_letter_code
_entity_poly.pdbx_strand_id
1 'polypeptide(L)'
;MTNARPLLLTKEQAQDAVCKHLPEARQAILAAISEIPNSGYSHTSNAKTYSIDITSSPEFRDPPSSFFITISQPLPNSSEPQSDWRPNNLLLTHHILTLIRSNTDIPIPQLVLDTSLSLPSIPYHYLISHPIPIRSQDLISLSEAREKGLLDEKDNVFLNLQIGRFLGQMHSRVQNDWYGLIEKEEPRGPSYSWQETFTLFLETLLVEFETDSDNGIALPHEEIRRLLSRAIGFYLFDDLEVPSLVWFTGSLADIYITVPSSTTSATIVTILPNFPHALWGDPLLESVFMSYGVEGGKEKEALMEGYQAGGGGPILAFPRQRTKRIWYTLFMALVILKEVKNGDPRSTSGEQVGVDRQWAISTISSCVKLLRNAPCY
;
A
#
# COMPACT_ATOMS: atom_id res chain seq x y z
N MET A 1 8.34 -19.57 -18.48
CA MET A 1 7.73 -18.22 -18.42
C MET A 1 6.64 -18.12 -19.48
N THR A 2 5.37 -18.34 -19.10
CA THR A 2 4.22 -17.97 -19.94
C THR A 2 4.16 -16.45 -20.01
N ASN A 3 4.15 -15.87 -21.22
CA ASN A 3 3.96 -14.44 -21.40
C ASN A 3 2.60 -14.03 -20.80
N ALA A 4 2.63 -13.52 -19.57
CA ALA A 4 1.45 -12.99 -18.91
C ALA A 4 0.88 -11.87 -19.79
N ARG A 5 -0.44 -11.92 -20.05
CA ARG A 5 -1.09 -10.86 -20.81
C ARG A 5 -1.01 -9.56 -20.00
N PRO A 6 -0.68 -8.42 -20.63
CA PRO A 6 -0.64 -7.16 -19.93
C PRO A 6 -2.03 -6.86 -19.35
N LEU A 7 -2.07 -6.40 -18.10
CA LEU A 7 -3.29 -5.90 -17.48
C LEU A 7 -3.68 -4.61 -18.19
N LEU A 8 -4.82 -4.64 -18.87
CA LEU A 8 -5.38 -3.50 -19.57
C LEU A 8 -6.90 -3.54 -19.50
N LEU A 9 -7.49 -2.46 -19.00
CA LEU A 9 -8.93 -2.23 -18.98
C LEU A 9 -9.33 -1.27 -20.11
N THR A 10 -10.17 -1.71 -21.03
CA THR A 10 -10.70 -0.85 -22.09
C THR A 10 -11.90 -0.03 -21.60
N LYS A 11 -12.27 1.01 -22.36
CA LYS A 11 -13.44 1.84 -22.05
C LYS A 11 -14.74 1.02 -22.06
N GLU A 12 -14.88 0.09 -23.00
CA GLU A 12 -16.04 -0.79 -23.12
C GLU A 12 -16.14 -1.74 -21.93
N GLN A 13 -15.02 -2.34 -21.53
CA GLN A 13 -14.95 -3.19 -20.34
C GLN A 13 -15.32 -2.40 -19.07
N ALA A 14 -14.79 -1.19 -18.92
CA ALA A 14 -15.14 -0.33 -17.80
C ALA A 14 -16.63 0.03 -17.78
N GLN A 15 -17.23 0.33 -18.94
CA GLN A 15 -18.68 0.59 -19.06
C GLN A 15 -19.51 -0.64 -18.67
N ASP A 16 -19.11 -1.85 -19.10
CA ASP A 16 -19.81 -3.08 -18.73
C ASP A 16 -19.79 -3.31 -17.20
N ALA A 17 -18.65 -3.07 -16.56
CA ALA A 17 -18.50 -3.18 -15.11
C ALA A 17 -19.42 -2.19 -14.36
N VAL A 18 -19.49 -0.94 -14.83
CA VAL A 18 -20.40 0.10 -14.30
C VAL A 18 -21.85 -0.31 -14.44
N CYS A 19 -22.27 -0.70 -15.65
CA CYS A 19 -23.66 -1.09 -15.93
C CYS A 19 -24.11 -2.27 -15.06
N LYS A 20 -23.19 -3.19 -14.74
CA LYS A 20 -23.45 -4.34 -13.88
C LYS A 20 -23.64 -3.96 -12.41
N HIS A 21 -22.76 -3.13 -11.86
CA HIS A 21 -22.64 -2.95 -10.40
C HIS A 21 -23.17 -1.61 -9.86
N LEU A 22 -23.31 -0.61 -10.72
CA LEU A 22 -23.79 0.72 -10.36
C LEU A 22 -25.12 0.98 -11.09
N PRO A 23 -26.26 0.41 -10.60
CA PRO A 23 -27.54 0.51 -11.29
C PRO A 23 -28.00 1.95 -11.50
N GLU A 24 -27.68 2.85 -10.56
CA GLU A 24 -27.88 4.31 -10.66
C GLU A 24 -27.10 4.95 -11.82
N ALA A 25 -25.96 4.36 -12.21
CA ALA A 25 -25.11 4.84 -13.29
C ALA A 25 -25.33 4.10 -14.62
N ARG A 26 -26.39 3.28 -14.76
CA ARG A 26 -26.66 2.54 -16.02
C ARG A 26 -26.87 3.43 -17.24
N GLN A 27 -27.35 4.65 -17.02
CA GLN A 27 -27.53 5.65 -18.09
C GLN A 27 -26.31 6.57 -18.23
N ALA A 28 -25.31 6.43 -17.36
CA ALA A 28 -24.12 7.25 -17.39
C ALA A 28 -23.20 6.81 -18.53
N ILE A 29 -22.64 7.80 -19.21
CA ILE A 29 -21.67 7.59 -20.29
C ILE A 29 -20.28 7.79 -19.70
N LEU A 30 -19.38 6.85 -19.94
CA LEU A 30 -17.97 7.04 -19.60
C LEU A 30 -17.39 8.19 -20.43
N ALA A 31 -16.96 9.25 -19.75
CA ALA A 31 -16.31 10.40 -20.37
C ALA A 31 -14.82 10.11 -20.59
N ALA A 32 -14.13 9.66 -19.55
CA ALA A 32 -12.69 9.39 -19.57
C ALA A 32 -12.32 8.15 -18.76
N ILE A 33 -11.20 7.52 -19.14
CA ILE A 33 -10.55 6.46 -18.39
C ILE A 33 -9.04 6.75 -18.39
N SER A 34 -8.43 6.72 -17.22
CA SER A 34 -7.01 6.98 -17.03
C SER A 34 -6.44 5.92 -16.10
N GLU A 35 -5.34 5.27 -16.51
CA GLU A 35 -4.56 4.42 -15.61
C GLU A 35 -3.93 5.31 -14.55
N ILE A 36 -4.10 4.96 -13.28
CA ILE A 36 -3.42 5.65 -12.20
C ILE A 36 -2.00 5.09 -12.15
N PRO A 37 -0.97 5.93 -12.42
CA PRO A 37 0.39 5.48 -12.26
C PRO A 37 0.60 5.14 -10.79
N ASN A 38 1.02 3.92 -10.53
CA ASN A 38 1.32 3.50 -9.18
C ASN A 38 2.73 4.02 -8.84
N SER A 39 2.81 5.31 -8.50
CA SER A 39 4.05 5.92 -8.02
C SER A 39 4.21 5.57 -6.54
N GLY A 40 5.38 5.09 -6.12
CA GLY A 40 5.63 4.70 -4.72
C GLY A 40 5.77 3.19 -4.53
N TYR A 41 5.51 2.71 -3.30
CA TYR A 41 5.86 1.35 -2.88
C TYR A 41 4.71 0.34 -3.02
N SER A 42 3.49 0.80 -3.30
CA SER A 42 2.30 -0.03 -3.44
C SER A 42 2.17 -0.65 -4.83
N HIS A 43 3.18 -0.51 -5.69
CA HIS A 43 3.22 -1.14 -7.00
C HIS A 43 3.33 -2.66 -6.90
N THR A 44 2.43 -3.35 -7.60
CA THR A 44 2.44 -4.80 -7.80
C THR A 44 2.18 -5.12 -9.25
N SER A 45 2.85 -6.12 -9.79
CA SER A 45 2.65 -6.53 -11.19
C SER A 45 1.30 -7.21 -11.45
N ASN A 46 0.62 -7.65 -10.40
CA ASN A 46 -0.60 -8.44 -10.48
C ASN A 46 -1.90 -7.60 -10.48
N ALA A 47 -1.80 -6.28 -10.26
CA ALA A 47 -2.95 -5.40 -10.17
C ALA A 47 -2.69 -4.02 -10.79
N LYS A 48 -3.76 -3.42 -11.34
CA LYS A 48 -3.73 -2.05 -11.87
C LYS A 48 -4.99 -1.29 -11.48
N THR A 49 -4.85 -0.01 -11.19
CA THR A 49 -5.97 0.87 -10.83
C THR A 49 -6.20 1.91 -11.91
N TYR A 50 -7.47 2.16 -12.21
CA TYR A 50 -7.93 3.15 -13.19
C TYR A 50 -8.88 4.12 -12.50
N SER A 51 -8.77 5.42 -12.82
CA SER A 51 -9.80 6.42 -12.54
C SER A 51 -10.71 6.54 -13.76
N ILE A 52 -12.03 6.54 -13.53
CA ILE A 52 -13.02 6.63 -14.59
C ILE A 52 -13.96 7.79 -14.27
N ASP A 53 -14.12 8.68 -15.24
CA ASP A 53 -15.09 9.77 -15.18
C ASP A 53 -16.37 9.37 -15.89
N ILE A 54 -17.50 9.61 -15.22
CA ILE A 54 -18.83 9.46 -15.80
C ILE A 54 -19.56 10.78 -15.86
N THR A 55 -20.38 10.93 -16.89
CA THR A 55 -21.33 12.02 -17.03
C THR A 55 -22.73 11.45 -17.14
N SER A 56 -23.67 12.01 -16.36
CA SER A 56 -25.09 11.76 -16.57
C SER A 56 -25.51 12.19 -17.97
N SER A 57 -26.62 11.64 -18.46
CA SER A 57 -27.25 12.03 -19.74
C SER A 57 -27.29 13.57 -19.86
N PRO A 58 -27.06 14.16 -21.07
CA PRO A 58 -27.01 15.60 -21.27
C PRO A 58 -28.27 16.37 -20.81
N GLU A 59 -29.36 15.68 -20.53
CA GLU A 59 -30.59 16.24 -19.97
C GLU A 59 -30.51 16.53 -18.45
N PHE A 60 -29.59 15.89 -17.72
CA PHE A 60 -29.41 16.05 -16.27
C PHE A 60 -28.09 16.74 -15.95
N ARG A 61 -28.18 17.88 -15.24
CA ARG A 61 -27.02 18.65 -14.75
C ARG A 61 -26.47 18.08 -13.44
N ASP A 62 -26.18 16.78 -13.41
CA ASP A 62 -25.49 16.23 -12.25
C ASP A 62 -24.03 16.67 -12.26
N PRO A 63 -23.42 16.88 -11.08
CA PRO A 63 -21.99 17.12 -11.01
C PRO A 63 -21.26 15.91 -11.62
N PRO A 64 -20.18 16.17 -12.35
CA PRO A 64 -19.34 15.10 -12.88
C PRO A 64 -18.84 14.23 -11.71
N SER A 65 -18.90 12.92 -11.89
CA SER A 65 -18.49 11.97 -10.85
C SER A 65 -17.39 11.05 -11.37
N SER A 66 -16.48 10.68 -10.49
CA SER A 66 -15.40 9.73 -10.78
C SER A 66 -15.47 8.54 -9.84
N PHE A 67 -14.93 7.42 -10.28
CA PHE A 67 -14.72 6.25 -9.43
C PHE A 67 -13.44 5.52 -9.84
N PHE A 68 -13.03 4.56 -9.01
CA PHE A 68 -11.84 3.76 -9.22
C PHE A 68 -12.22 2.32 -9.56
N ILE A 69 -11.53 1.74 -10.53
CA ILE A 69 -11.54 0.29 -10.77
C ILE A 69 -10.13 -0.25 -10.63
N THR A 70 -9.92 -1.20 -9.73
CA THR A 70 -8.70 -2.00 -9.66
C THR A 70 -8.96 -3.37 -10.29
N ILE A 71 -8.18 -3.75 -11.29
CA ILE A 71 -8.22 -5.08 -11.93
C ILE A 71 -7.04 -5.93 -11.49
N SER A 72 -7.24 -7.24 -11.40
CA SER A 72 -6.17 -8.22 -11.20
C SER A 72 -6.40 -9.47 -12.03
N GLN A 73 -5.31 -10.16 -12.38
CA GLN A 73 -5.43 -11.50 -12.97
C GLN A 73 -6.12 -12.44 -11.97
N PRO A 74 -6.97 -13.37 -12.45
CA PRO A 74 -7.40 -14.50 -11.63
C PRO A 74 -6.18 -15.28 -11.16
N LEU A 75 -6.18 -15.70 -9.90
CA LEU A 75 -5.12 -16.56 -9.39
C LEU A 75 -5.10 -17.85 -10.21
N PRO A 76 -3.95 -18.31 -10.72
CA PRO A 76 -3.87 -19.58 -11.42
C PRO A 76 -4.32 -20.70 -10.46
N ASN A 77 -5.06 -21.68 -10.98
CA ASN A 77 -5.46 -22.90 -10.24
C ASN A 77 -4.26 -23.82 -9.91
N SER A 78 -3.02 -23.30 -9.92
CA SER A 78 -1.82 -24.11 -9.85
C SER A 78 -1.57 -24.62 -8.44
N SER A 79 -1.29 -25.92 -8.37
CA SER A 79 -0.72 -26.66 -7.25
C SER A 79 0.78 -26.39 -7.06
N GLU A 80 1.31 -25.29 -7.60
CA GLU A 80 2.70 -24.90 -7.37
C GLU A 80 2.85 -24.33 -5.95
N PRO A 81 3.97 -24.62 -5.26
CA PRO A 81 4.27 -24.01 -3.99
C PRO A 81 4.43 -22.51 -4.21
N GLN A 82 3.37 -21.76 -3.88
CA GLN A 82 3.42 -20.31 -3.89
C GLN A 82 4.41 -19.86 -2.81
N SER A 83 5.29 -18.92 -3.12
CA SER A 83 6.15 -18.27 -2.12
C SER A 83 5.28 -17.79 -0.95
N ASP A 84 5.76 -18.02 0.27
CA ASP A 84 5.01 -17.66 1.49
C ASP A 84 4.78 -16.15 1.60
N TRP A 85 5.63 -15.31 0.97
CA TRP A 85 5.41 -13.88 0.86
C TRP A 85 4.80 -13.51 -0.51
N ARG A 86 3.59 -12.96 -0.52
CA ARG A 86 2.91 -12.53 -1.75
C ARG A 86 2.06 -11.29 -1.52
N PRO A 87 1.76 -10.51 -2.57
CA PRO A 87 0.77 -9.46 -2.46
C PRO A 87 -0.63 -10.02 -2.14
N ASN A 88 -1.41 -9.27 -1.36
CA ASN A 88 -2.82 -9.44 -1.13
C ASN A 88 -3.58 -9.37 -2.45
N ASN A 89 -4.40 -10.39 -2.71
CA ASN A 89 -5.31 -10.38 -3.86
C ASN A 89 -6.52 -9.46 -3.58
N LEU A 90 -7.32 -9.17 -4.62
CA LEU A 90 -8.48 -8.27 -4.50
C LEU A 90 -9.52 -8.73 -3.46
N LEU A 91 -9.63 -10.03 -3.18
CA LEU A 91 -10.53 -10.55 -2.16
C LEU A 91 -10.09 -10.15 -0.74
N LEU A 92 -8.78 -10.25 -0.47
CA LEU A 92 -8.19 -9.81 0.80
C LEU A 92 -8.20 -8.27 0.88
N THR A 93 -7.84 -7.58 -0.20
CA THR A 93 -7.91 -6.12 -0.27
C THR A 93 -9.32 -5.59 0.02
N HIS A 94 -10.36 -6.17 -0.57
CA HIS A 94 -11.75 -5.82 -0.27
C HIS A 94 -12.11 -6.07 1.20
N HIS A 95 -11.64 -7.17 1.79
CA HIS A 95 -11.85 -7.48 3.20
C HIS A 95 -11.19 -6.44 4.11
N ILE A 96 -9.92 -6.10 3.87
CA ILE A 96 -9.16 -5.06 4.60
C ILE A 96 -9.89 -3.73 4.54
N LEU A 97 -10.26 -3.29 3.33
CA LEU A 97 -10.96 -2.01 3.12
C LEU A 97 -12.33 -1.98 3.81
N THR A 98 -13.02 -3.12 3.87
CA THR A 98 -14.28 -3.26 4.62
C THR A 98 -14.06 -3.13 6.12
N LEU A 99 -13.00 -3.77 6.67
CA LEU A 99 -12.64 -3.65 8.07
C LEU A 99 -12.30 -2.20 8.44
N ILE A 100 -11.46 -1.54 7.64
CA ILE A 100 -11.07 -0.15 7.88
C ILE A 100 -12.31 0.75 7.84
N ARG A 101 -13.14 0.66 6.79
CA ARG A 101 -14.34 1.49 6.64
C ARG A 101 -15.34 1.29 7.79
N SER A 102 -15.44 0.08 8.33
CA SER A 102 -16.41 -0.23 9.39
C SER A 102 -15.95 0.23 10.79
N ASN A 103 -14.66 0.51 10.97
CA ASN A 103 -14.07 0.80 12.28
C ASN A 103 -13.39 2.18 12.38
N THR A 104 -13.27 2.93 11.28
CA THR A 104 -12.51 4.18 11.23
C THR A 104 -13.27 5.29 10.48
N ASP A 105 -12.78 6.52 10.61
CA ASP A 105 -13.29 7.68 9.86
C ASP A 105 -12.52 7.89 8.54
N ILE A 106 -11.69 6.92 8.12
CA ILE A 106 -10.87 7.03 6.91
C ILE A 106 -11.79 7.07 5.69
N PRO A 107 -11.59 8.00 4.73
CA PRO A 107 -12.44 8.16 3.56
C PRO A 107 -12.19 7.03 2.54
N ILE A 108 -12.65 5.83 2.87
CA ILE A 108 -12.64 4.67 1.98
C ILE A 108 -14.01 4.59 1.31
N PRO A 109 -14.08 4.70 -0.02
CA PRO A 109 -15.36 4.62 -0.72
C PRO A 109 -16.02 3.26 -0.52
N GLN A 110 -17.32 3.19 -0.75
CA GLN A 110 -17.97 1.89 -0.81
C GLN A 110 -17.46 1.11 -2.03
N LEU A 111 -17.07 -0.14 -1.84
CA LEU A 111 -16.46 -0.98 -2.88
C LEU A 111 -17.35 -2.18 -3.18
N VAL A 112 -17.31 -2.62 -4.44
CA VAL A 112 -17.92 -3.87 -4.91
C VAL A 112 -16.82 -4.72 -5.52
N LEU A 113 -16.66 -5.94 -5.00
CA LEU A 113 -15.75 -6.94 -5.54
C LEU A 113 -16.48 -7.87 -6.49
N ASP A 114 -15.90 -8.10 -7.68
CA ASP A 114 -16.36 -9.10 -8.63
C ASP A 114 -15.23 -10.06 -9.01
N THR A 115 -15.40 -11.32 -8.60
CA THR A 115 -14.52 -12.45 -8.97
C THR A 115 -15.26 -13.49 -9.81
N SER A 116 -16.45 -13.17 -10.30
CA SER A 116 -17.34 -14.14 -10.97
C SER A 116 -16.90 -14.45 -12.40
N LEU A 117 -16.12 -13.55 -13.02
CA LEU A 117 -15.77 -13.60 -14.45
C LEU A 117 -17.00 -13.71 -15.36
N SER A 118 -18.16 -13.23 -14.89
CA SER A 118 -19.43 -13.40 -15.62
C SER A 118 -19.58 -12.45 -16.80
N LEU A 119 -18.75 -11.41 -16.88
CA LEU A 119 -18.72 -10.47 -18.01
C LEU A 119 -17.68 -10.99 -19.02
N PRO A 120 -18.09 -11.53 -20.19
CA PRO A 120 -17.15 -12.13 -21.15
C PRO A 120 -16.13 -11.12 -21.70
N SER A 121 -16.47 -9.83 -21.68
CA SER A 121 -15.59 -8.75 -22.09
C SER A 121 -14.45 -8.52 -21.10
N ILE A 122 -14.60 -8.87 -19.81
CA ILE A 122 -13.63 -8.58 -18.75
C ILE A 122 -12.98 -9.87 -18.24
N PRO A 123 -11.77 -10.22 -18.70
CA PRO A 123 -11.08 -11.44 -18.28
C PRO A 123 -10.34 -11.30 -16.94
N TYR A 124 -10.80 -10.41 -16.05
CA TYR A 124 -10.10 -10.05 -14.81
C TYR A 124 -11.04 -10.12 -13.61
N HIS A 125 -10.49 -10.36 -12.43
CA HIS A 125 -11.17 -9.96 -11.19
C HIS A 125 -11.06 -8.44 -11.06
N TYR A 126 -12.07 -7.80 -10.47
CA TYR A 126 -12.03 -6.37 -10.28
C TYR A 126 -12.74 -5.90 -9.02
N LEU A 127 -12.27 -4.75 -8.53
CA LEU A 127 -12.80 -4.02 -7.39
C LEU A 127 -13.20 -2.63 -7.87
N ILE A 128 -14.48 -2.29 -7.79
CA ILE A 128 -15.02 -1.00 -8.24
C ILE A 128 -15.51 -0.17 -7.05
N SER A 129 -15.15 1.11 -7.00
CA SER A 129 -15.67 2.05 -6.00
C SER A 129 -17.00 2.67 -6.42
N HIS A 130 -17.78 3.12 -5.44
CA HIS A 130 -18.92 3.98 -5.71
C HIS A 130 -18.45 5.35 -6.26
N PRO A 131 -19.28 6.03 -7.05
CA PRO A 131 -18.97 7.36 -7.58
C PRO A 131 -18.74 8.39 -6.47
N ILE A 132 -17.69 9.18 -6.64
CA ILE A 132 -17.35 10.36 -5.84
C ILE A 132 -17.70 11.59 -6.70
N PRO A 133 -18.38 12.61 -6.15
CA PRO A 133 -18.87 13.77 -6.92
C PRO A 133 -17.76 14.78 -7.25
N ILE A 134 -16.64 14.30 -7.78
CA ILE A 134 -15.44 15.06 -8.17
C ILE A 134 -14.89 14.44 -9.45
N ARG A 135 -14.38 15.24 -10.41
CA ARG A 135 -13.71 14.70 -11.60
C ARG A 135 -12.32 14.17 -11.26
N SER A 136 -11.88 13.15 -11.97
CA SER A 136 -10.54 12.61 -11.84
C SER A 136 -9.44 13.68 -12.06
N GLN A 137 -9.65 14.63 -12.98
CA GLN A 137 -8.72 15.74 -13.24
C GLN A 137 -8.59 16.75 -12.08
N ASP A 138 -9.57 16.79 -11.17
CA ASP A 138 -9.59 17.67 -10.01
C ASP A 138 -8.99 16.96 -8.77
N LEU A 139 -8.51 15.73 -8.96
CA LEU A 139 -7.79 14.94 -7.98
C LEU A 139 -6.30 14.90 -8.31
N ILE A 140 -5.48 14.96 -7.27
CA ILE A 140 -4.03 14.82 -7.38
C ILE A 140 -3.51 14.00 -6.20
N SER A 141 -2.48 13.19 -6.42
CA SER A 141 -1.83 12.50 -5.31
C SER A 141 -1.13 13.50 -4.39
N LEU A 142 -1.08 13.22 -3.10
CA LEU A 142 -0.46 14.12 -2.13
C LEU A 142 1.04 14.29 -2.37
N SER A 143 1.74 13.22 -2.79
CA SER A 143 3.15 13.31 -3.17
C SER A 143 3.37 14.26 -4.35
N GLU A 144 2.58 14.14 -5.42
CA GLU A 144 2.67 14.99 -6.60
C GLU A 144 2.29 16.45 -6.30
N ALA A 145 1.29 16.68 -5.46
CA ALA A 145 0.91 18.02 -5.03
C ALA A 145 2.04 18.73 -4.27
N ARG A 146 2.77 17.98 -3.42
CA ARG A 146 3.96 18.48 -2.70
C ARG A 146 5.11 18.76 -3.65
N GLU A 147 5.41 17.84 -4.56
CA GLU A 147 6.48 18.00 -5.55
C GLU A 147 6.27 19.23 -6.44
N LYS A 148 5.01 19.48 -6.84
CA LYS A 148 4.63 20.65 -7.64
C LYS A 148 4.49 21.95 -6.82
N GLY A 149 4.68 21.91 -5.50
CA GLY A 149 4.55 23.08 -4.64
C GLY A 149 3.14 23.68 -4.61
N LEU A 150 2.10 22.84 -4.78
CA LEU A 150 0.70 23.29 -4.81
C LEU A 150 0.10 23.48 -3.41
N LEU A 151 0.80 23.00 -2.37
CA LEU A 151 0.35 23.05 -0.99
C LEU A 151 1.16 24.08 -0.21
N ASP A 152 0.45 24.95 0.50
CA ASP A 152 1.10 25.84 1.47
C ASP A 152 1.49 25.08 2.76
N GLU A 153 2.19 25.75 3.68
CA GLU A 153 2.62 25.14 4.94
C GLU A 153 1.42 24.70 5.80
N LYS A 154 0.30 25.45 5.74
CA LYS A 154 -0.90 25.18 6.54
C LYS A 154 -1.62 23.92 6.04
N ASP A 155 -1.75 23.79 4.72
CA ASP A 155 -2.31 22.61 4.07
C ASP A 155 -1.47 21.38 4.40
N ASN A 156 -0.13 21.47 4.31
CA ASN A 156 0.75 20.36 4.69
C ASN A 156 0.58 19.94 6.14
N VAL A 157 0.57 20.89 7.09
CA VAL A 157 0.35 20.60 8.51
C VAL A 157 -1.01 19.94 8.74
N PHE A 158 -2.08 20.47 8.12
CA PHE A 158 -3.43 19.93 8.27
C PHE A 158 -3.57 18.51 7.69
N LEU A 159 -3.04 18.27 6.49
CA LEU A 159 -3.08 16.95 5.85
C LEU A 159 -2.27 15.94 6.66
N ASN A 160 -1.11 16.32 7.19
CA ASN A 160 -0.31 15.45 8.06
C ASN A 160 -1.05 15.10 9.35
N LEU A 161 -1.72 16.07 9.98
CA LEU A 161 -2.57 15.83 11.15
C LEU A 161 -3.68 14.81 10.84
N GLN A 162 -4.35 14.95 9.69
CA GLN A 162 -5.40 14.04 9.23
C GLN A 162 -4.85 12.62 8.99
N ILE A 163 -3.74 12.50 8.27
CA ILE A 163 -3.09 11.20 7.97
C ILE A 163 -2.68 10.51 9.26
N GLY A 164 -2.08 11.26 10.20
CA GLY A 164 -1.73 10.76 11.52
C GLY A 164 -2.97 10.17 12.20
N ARG A 165 -4.06 10.94 12.27
CA ARG A 165 -5.32 10.50 12.86
C ARG A 165 -5.86 9.23 12.20
N PHE A 166 -5.81 9.13 10.88
CA PHE A 166 -6.22 7.94 10.15
C PHE A 166 -5.39 6.71 10.53
N LEU A 167 -4.05 6.82 10.52
CA LEU A 167 -3.18 5.73 10.96
C LEU A 167 -3.45 5.33 12.42
N GLY A 168 -3.66 6.31 13.30
CA GLY A 168 -3.98 6.05 14.71
C GLY A 168 -5.28 5.28 14.88
N GLN A 169 -6.31 5.64 14.12
CA GLN A 169 -7.58 4.92 14.11
C GLN A 169 -7.44 3.52 13.53
N MET A 170 -6.71 3.36 12.43
CA MET A 170 -6.45 2.05 11.82
C MET A 170 -5.77 1.11 12.82
N HIS A 171 -4.69 1.55 13.48
CA HIS A 171 -3.94 0.71 14.40
C HIS A 171 -4.68 0.41 15.71
N SER A 172 -5.51 1.34 16.20
CA SER A 172 -6.19 1.18 17.49
C SER A 172 -7.57 0.51 17.41
N ARG A 173 -8.28 0.68 16.28
CA ARG A 173 -9.68 0.23 16.12
C ARG A 173 -9.83 -0.98 15.22
N VAL A 174 -8.90 -1.21 14.29
CA VAL A 174 -8.90 -2.42 13.45
C VAL A 174 -8.00 -3.44 14.14
N GLN A 175 -8.62 -4.27 15.01
CA GLN A 175 -7.91 -5.18 15.90
C GLN A 175 -7.87 -6.61 15.35
N ASN A 176 -6.86 -7.35 15.79
CA ASN A 176 -6.66 -8.77 15.54
C ASN A 176 -5.93 -9.39 16.73
N ASP A 177 -5.96 -10.72 16.85
CA ASP A 177 -5.30 -11.41 17.97
C ASP A 177 -3.94 -12.03 17.59
N TRP A 178 -3.61 -12.09 16.29
CA TRP A 178 -2.38 -12.71 15.79
C TRP A 178 -1.58 -11.79 14.86
N TYR A 179 -0.29 -12.07 14.75
CA TYR A 179 0.61 -11.49 13.77
C TYR A 179 0.63 -12.31 12.49
N GLY A 180 0.90 -11.67 11.35
CA GLY A 180 1.09 -12.38 10.09
C GLY A 180 0.49 -11.68 8.88
N LEU A 181 0.39 -12.42 7.79
CA LEU A 181 -0.29 -11.97 6.59
C LEU A 181 -1.80 -11.88 6.84
N ILE A 182 -2.49 -11.11 6.01
CA ILE A 182 -3.94 -10.97 6.14
C ILE A 182 -4.62 -12.25 5.66
N GLU A 183 -5.42 -12.83 6.56
CA GLU A 183 -6.33 -13.92 6.28
C GLU A 183 -7.74 -13.53 6.75
N LYS A 184 -8.78 -14.14 6.16
CA LYS A 184 -10.18 -13.86 6.54
C LYS A 184 -10.57 -14.50 7.87
N GLU A 185 -9.90 -15.59 8.20
CA GLU A 185 -10.12 -16.40 9.39
C GLU A 185 -8.77 -16.56 10.09
N GLU A 186 -8.81 -16.94 11.36
CA GLU A 186 -7.59 -17.23 12.11
C GLU A 186 -6.83 -18.39 11.42
N PRO A 187 -5.54 -18.21 11.11
CA PRO A 187 -4.74 -19.26 10.51
C PRO A 187 -4.64 -20.47 11.46
N ARG A 188 -4.40 -21.66 10.93
CA ARG A 188 -4.29 -22.89 11.76
C ARG A 188 -3.13 -22.85 12.77
N GLY A 189 -2.11 -22.04 12.50
CA GLY A 189 -0.97 -21.80 13.37
C GLY A 189 -0.78 -20.30 13.54
N PRO A 190 -1.64 -19.63 14.33
CA PRO A 190 -1.51 -18.20 14.57
C PRO A 190 -0.20 -17.92 15.30
N SER A 191 0.50 -16.87 14.86
CA SER A 191 1.69 -16.42 15.55
C SER A 191 1.32 -15.32 16.54
N TYR A 192 1.69 -15.53 17.80
CA TYR A 192 1.52 -14.53 18.87
C TYR A 192 2.85 -13.87 19.25
N SER A 193 3.94 -14.18 18.53
CA SER A 193 5.23 -13.52 18.69
C SER A 193 5.56 -12.72 17.43
N TRP A 194 5.65 -11.41 17.58
CA TRP A 194 6.06 -10.56 16.48
C TRP A 194 7.49 -10.86 16.01
N GLN A 195 8.39 -11.18 16.94
CA GLN A 195 9.77 -11.54 16.62
C GLN A 195 9.83 -12.77 15.70
N GLU A 196 9.07 -13.82 15.99
CA GLU A 196 9.02 -15.02 15.16
C GLU A 196 8.42 -14.73 13.78
N THR A 197 7.30 -14.00 13.73
CA THR A 197 6.63 -13.62 12.48
C THR A 197 7.54 -12.79 11.58
N PHE A 198 8.16 -11.73 12.12
CA PHE A 198 9.05 -10.87 11.35
C PHE A 198 10.29 -11.62 10.85
N THR A 199 10.87 -12.48 11.69
CA THR A 199 12.00 -13.33 11.30
C THR A 199 11.62 -14.26 10.15
N LEU A 200 10.45 -14.90 10.23
CA LEU A 200 9.96 -15.77 9.16
C LEU A 200 9.78 -15.01 7.84
N PHE A 201 9.15 -13.82 7.86
CA PHE A 201 8.98 -13.01 6.65
C PHE A 201 10.31 -12.62 6.02
N LEU A 202 11.27 -12.18 6.84
CA LEU A 202 12.57 -11.76 6.35
C LEU A 202 13.37 -12.94 5.77
N GLU A 203 13.42 -14.07 6.48
CA GLU A 203 14.11 -15.29 6.00
C GLU A 203 13.47 -15.85 4.73
N THR A 204 12.14 -15.82 4.62
CA THR A 204 11.43 -16.24 3.40
C THR A 204 11.92 -15.47 2.18
N LEU A 205 12.02 -14.13 2.29
CA LEU A 205 12.53 -13.30 1.20
C LEU A 205 14.01 -13.58 0.91
N LEU A 206 14.85 -13.74 1.95
CA LEU A 206 16.27 -14.03 1.76
C LEU A 206 16.49 -15.38 1.05
N VAL A 207 15.76 -16.43 1.43
CA VAL A 207 15.83 -17.75 0.77
C VAL A 207 15.38 -17.66 -0.69
N GLU A 208 14.34 -16.88 -0.98
CA GLU A 208 13.87 -16.68 -2.36
C GLU A 208 14.93 -15.98 -3.23
N PHE A 209 15.62 -14.96 -2.69
CA PHE A 209 16.71 -14.31 -3.42
C PHE A 209 17.97 -15.19 -3.54
N GLU A 210 18.24 -16.06 -2.57
CA GLU A 210 19.38 -16.97 -2.59
C GLU A 210 19.20 -18.14 -3.57
N THR A 211 17.99 -18.68 -3.65
CA THR A 211 17.66 -19.81 -4.54
C THR A 211 17.56 -19.38 -6.01
N ASP A 212 17.29 -18.10 -6.27
CA ASP A 212 17.19 -17.58 -7.62
C ASP A 212 18.51 -17.00 -8.14
N SER A 213 19.37 -17.92 -8.61
CA SER A 213 20.71 -17.64 -9.14
C SER A 213 20.75 -16.77 -10.40
N ASP A 214 19.63 -16.62 -11.11
CA ASP A 214 19.58 -15.93 -12.41
C ASP A 214 19.42 -14.40 -12.28
N ASN A 215 19.23 -13.88 -11.06
CA ASN A 215 18.92 -12.47 -10.84
C ASN A 215 20.11 -11.51 -10.95
N GLY A 216 21.35 -12.02 -10.94
CA GLY A 216 22.57 -11.19 -11.00
C GLY A 216 22.71 -10.17 -9.87
N ILE A 217 21.91 -10.29 -8.80
CA ILE A 217 21.96 -9.42 -7.61
C ILE A 217 22.60 -10.21 -6.48
N ALA A 218 23.82 -9.83 -6.11
CA ALA A 218 24.50 -10.39 -4.95
C ALA A 218 24.06 -9.65 -3.68
N LEU A 219 23.08 -10.20 -2.96
CA LEU A 219 22.70 -9.70 -1.63
C LEU A 219 23.62 -10.30 -0.55
N PRO A 220 23.93 -9.57 0.53
CA PRO A 220 24.79 -10.05 1.62
C PRO A 220 24.01 -10.94 2.61
N HIS A 221 23.42 -12.04 2.15
CA HIS A 221 22.51 -12.91 2.92
C HIS A 221 23.08 -13.33 4.29
N GLU A 222 24.28 -13.90 4.31
CA GLU A 222 24.94 -14.37 5.55
C GLU A 222 25.16 -13.24 6.57
N GLU A 223 25.50 -12.04 6.09
CA GLU A 223 25.69 -10.89 6.96
C GLU A 223 24.35 -10.41 7.53
N ILE A 224 23.29 -10.40 6.73
CA ILE A 224 21.94 -10.06 7.19
C ILE A 224 21.50 -11.06 8.27
N ARG A 225 21.63 -12.37 8.03
CA ARG A 225 21.28 -13.44 9.00
C ARG A 225 22.07 -13.36 10.29
N ARG A 226 23.37 -13.06 10.21
CA ARG A 226 24.25 -12.83 11.38
C ARG A 226 23.77 -11.64 12.21
N LEU A 227 23.44 -10.53 11.56
CA LEU A 227 22.93 -9.33 12.23
C LEU A 227 21.54 -9.57 12.82
N LEU A 228 20.68 -10.34 12.14
CA LEU A 228 19.34 -10.69 12.60
C LEU A 228 19.41 -11.58 13.84
N SER A 229 20.25 -12.61 13.82
CA SER A 229 20.52 -13.46 14.98
C SER A 229 20.95 -12.63 16.20
N ARG A 230 21.79 -11.60 16.00
CA ARG A 230 22.16 -10.68 17.07
C ARG A 230 20.94 -9.90 17.57
N ALA A 231 20.14 -9.32 16.67
CA ALA A 231 18.94 -8.57 17.05
C ALA A 231 17.92 -9.42 17.84
N ILE A 232 17.70 -10.66 17.42
CA ILE A 232 16.86 -11.66 18.12
C ILE A 232 17.42 -11.96 19.51
N GLY A 233 18.73 -12.20 19.63
CA GLY A 233 19.38 -12.52 20.90
C GLY A 233 19.31 -11.39 21.93
N PHE A 234 19.06 -10.15 21.50
CA PHE A 234 18.79 -9.02 22.37
C PHE A 234 17.29 -8.69 22.50
N TYR A 235 16.38 -9.49 21.96
CA TYR A 235 14.92 -9.29 22.05
C TYR A 235 14.43 -8.01 21.36
N LEU A 236 15.09 -7.56 20.28
CA LEU A 236 14.80 -6.27 19.64
C LEU A 236 13.33 -6.11 19.21
N PHE A 237 12.65 -7.21 18.90
CA PHE A 237 11.28 -7.23 18.36
C PHE A 237 10.22 -7.71 19.37
N ASP A 238 10.63 -8.02 20.61
CA ASP A 238 9.78 -8.63 21.64
C ASP A 238 8.95 -7.62 22.47
N ASP A 239 9.11 -6.33 22.17
CA ASP A 239 8.43 -5.20 22.81
C ASP A 239 7.03 -4.92 22.24
N LEU A 240 6.61 -5.64 21.18
CA LEU A 240 5.30 -5.46 20.58
C LEU A 240 4.31 -6.48 21.18
N GLU A 241 3.32 -5.97 21.91
CA GLU A 241 2.33 -6.80 22.60
C GLU A 241 1.08 -7.09 21.76
N VAL A 242 0.67 -6.15 20.90
CA VAL A 242 -0.60 -6.24 20.15
C VAL A 242 -0.37 -6.01 18.66
N PRO A 243 -0.88 -6.87 17.77
CA PRO A 243 -0.83 -6.65 16.32
C PRO A 243 -1.70 -5.45 15.90
N SER A 244 -1.20 -4.70 14.93
CA SER A 244 -1.97 -3.66 14.25
C SER A 244 -2.06 -3.96 12.76
N LEU A 245 -3.16 -3.53 12.13
CA LEU A 245 -3.24 -3.55 10.67
C LEU A 245 -2.28 -2.51 10.11
N VAL A 246 -1.22 -2.94 9.43
CA VAL A 246 -0.20 -2.05 8.85
C VAL A 246 -0.42 -1.94 7.33
N TRP A 247 -0.52 -0.72 6.81
CA TRP A 247 -0.46 -0.38 5.40
C TRP A 247 0.98 -0.31 4.89
N PHE A 248 1.70 -1.42 5.06
CA PHE A 248 3.16 -1.52 4.97
C PHE A 248 3.81 -0.85 3.75
N THR A 249 3.27 -1.07 2.55
CA THR A 249 3.78 -0.48 1.30
C THR A 249 2.94 0.68 0.78
N GLY A 250 1.99 1.17 1.58
CA GLY A 250 1.27 2.40 1.28
C GLY A 250 2.19 3.59 1.11
N SER A 251 1.72 4.69 0.57
CA SER A 251 2.52 5.89 0.46
C SER A 251 1.64 7.13 0.32
N LEU A 252 2.28 8.30 0.36
CA LEU A 252 1.59 9.56 0.09
C LEU A 252 1.11 9.66 -1.37
N ALA A 253 1.61 8.83 -2.27
CA ALA A 253 1.12 8.77 -3.65
C ALA A 253 -0.24 8.08 -3.76
N ASP A 254 -0.59 7.24 -2.79
CA ASP A 254 -1.88 6.56 -2.74
C ASP A 254 -2.98 7.42 -2.09
N ILE A 255 -2.64 8.60 -1.56
CA ILE A 255 -3.57 9.52 -0.90
C ILE A 255 -3.94 10.63 -1.88
N TYR A 256 -5.21 10.71 -2.24
CA TYR A 256 -5.71 11.69 -3.20
C TYR A 256 -6.43 12.83 -2.51
N ILE A 257 -6.04 14.03 -2.91
CA ILE A 257 -6.61 15.27 -2.42
C ILE A 257 -7.31 16.03 -3.56
N THR A 258 -8.21 16.94 -3.20
CA THR A 258 -8.70 17.95 -4.13
C THR A 258 -7.56 18.89 -4.53
N VAL A 259 -7.42 19.19 -5.82
CA VAL A 259 -6.47 20.22 -6.28
C VAL A 259 -6.80 21.54 -5.56
N PRO A 260 -5.87 22.11 -4.77
CA PRO A 260 -6.11 23.36 -4.06
C PRO A 260 -6.41 24.50 -5.04
N SER A 261 -7.32 25.39 -4.66
CA SER A 261 -7.63 26.60 -5.42
C SER A 261 -7.56 27.82 -4.51
N SER A 262 -7.62 29.02 -5.07
CA SER A 262 -7.61 30.26 -4.27
C SER A 262 -8.75 30.35 -3.24
N THR A 263 -9.79 29.53 -3.37
CA THR A 263 -10.97 29.51 -2.51
C THR A 263 -11.14 28.23 -1.69
N THR A 264 -10.33 27.20 -1.93
CA THR A 264 -10.55 25.87 -1.36
C THR A 264 -9.23 25.28 -0.84
N SER A 265 -9.17 25.01 0.46
CA SER A 265 -8.06 24.28 1.08
C SER A 265 -8.01 22.83 0.61
N ALA A 266 -6.81 22.24 0.65
CA ALA A 266 -6.62 20.84 0.35
C ALA A 266 -7.40 19.94 1.31
N THR A 267 -8.13 18.96 0.79
CA THR A 267 -8.83 17.94 1.59
C THR A 267 -8.54 16.55 1.05
N ILE A 268 -8.39 15.57 1.94
CA ILE A 268 -8.24 14.16 1.55
C ILE A 268 -9.61 13.68 1.07
N VAL A 269 -9.68 13.32 -0.20
CA VAL A 269 -10.89 12.82 -0.85
C VAL A 269 -11.00 11.32 -0.67
N THR A 270 -9.90 10.60 -0.89
CA THR A 270 -9.86 9.15 -0.86
C THR A 270 -8.44 8.66 -0.67
N ILE A 271 -8.32 7.42 -0.19
CA ILE A 271 -7.11 6.63 -0.30
C ILE A 271 -7.37 5.58 -1.38
N LEU A 272 -6.41 5.34 -2.28
CA LEU A 272 -6.57 4.32 -3.31
C LEU A 272 -6.81 2.95 -2.64
N PRO A 273 -7.67 2.09 -3.23
CA PRO A 273 -8.01 0.79 -2.66
C PRO A 273 -6.89 -0.25 -2.90
N ASN A 274 -5.63 0.12 -2.65
CA ASN A 274 -4.47 -0.72 -2.87
C ASN A 274 -3.74 -1.01 -1.54
N PHE A 275 -3.88 -2.26 -1.09
CA PHE A 275 -3.28 -2.76 0.16
C PHE A 275 -2.44 -4.02 -0.12
N PRO A 276 -1.47 -3.96 -1.03
CA PRO A 276 -0.86 -5.15 -1.60
C PRO A 276 -0.01 -5.90 -0.58
N HIS A 277 0.68 -5.22 0.34
CA HIS A 277 1.47 -5.91 1.38
C HIS A 277 1.01 -5.56 2.78
N ALA A 278 -0.26 -5.18 2.94
CA ALA A 278 -0.83 -4.99 4.25
C ALA A 278 -0.77 -6.29 5.06
N LEU A 279 -0.55 -6.17 6.38
CA LEU A 279 -0.29 -7.28 7.29
C LEU A 279 -0.69 -6.91 8.73
N TRP A 280 -0.74 -7.91 9.61
CA TRP A 280 -0.86 -7.74 11.05
C TRP A 280 0.53 -7.72 11.70
N GLY A 281 0.96 -6.58 12.22
CA GLY A 281 2.34 -6.38 12.65
C GLY A 281 2.57 -5.13 13.47
N ASP A 282 3.84 -4.74 13.58
CA ASP A 282 4.27 -3.52 14.28
C ASP A 282 3.84 -2.26 13.51
N PRO A 283 3.08 -1.33 14.11
CA PRO A 283 2.81 0.00 13.54
C PRO A 283 4.03 0.73 12.98
N LEU A 284 5.21 0.50 13.54
CA LEU A 284 6.45 1.12 13.09
C LEU A 284 6.86 0.63 11.69
N LEU A 285 6.27 -0.44 11.14
CA LEU A 285 6.46 -0.86 9.75
C LEU A 285 5.93 0.15 8.73
N GLU A 286 4.90 0.94 9.07
CA GLU A 286 4.26 1.90 8.16
C GLU A 286 5.29 2.73 7.39
N SER A 287 5.31 2.61 6.07
CA SER A 287 6.16 3.39 5.18
C SER A 287 5.96 4.89 5.35
N VAL A 288 4.75 5.34 5.72
CA VAL A 288 4.43 6.76 5.95
C VAL A 288 5.35 7.33 7.02
N PHE A 289 5.67 6.59 8.09
CA PHE A 289 6.63 7.04 9.09
C PHE A 289 8.09 7.11 8.57
N MET A 290 8.41 6.54 7.39
CA MET A 290 9.75 6.62 6.78
C MET A 290 9.96 7.99 6.16
N SER A 291 8.91 8.51 5.50
CA SER A 291 8.96 9.77 4.74
C SER A 291 9.26 10.99 5.62
N TYR A 292 9.02 10.93 6.93
CA TYR A 292 9.23 12.05 7.85
C TYR A 292 10.58 12.03 8.59
N GLY A 293 11.46 11.06 8.32
CA GLY A 293 12.85 11.07 8.77
C GLY A 293 13.11 11.24 10.27
N VAL A 294 14.39 11.41 10.62
CA VAL A 294 14.86 11.65 12.01
C VAL A 294 14.81 13.13 12.37
N GLU A 295 14.99 14.02 11.39
CA GLU A 295 15.02 15.47 11.59
C GLU A 295 13.60 16.02 11.79
N GLY A 296 13.42 16.83 12.84
CA GLY A 296 12.12 17.37 13.25
C GLY A 296 11.56 18.39 12.27
N GLY A 297 10.26 18.65 12.38
CA GLY A 297 9.54 19.65 11.61
C GLY A 297 8.05 19.64 11.94
N LYS A 298 7.36 20.75 11.70
CA LYS A 298 5.94 20.92 12.05
C LYS A 298 5.04 19.85 11.43
N GLU A 299 5.39 19.39 10.23
CA GLU A 299 4.66 18.32 9.54
C GLU A 299 4.71 16.99 10.28
N LYS A 300 5.89 16.61 10.78
CA LYS A 300 6.09 15.41 11.59
C LYS A 300 5.40 15.53 12.93
N GLU A 301 5.49 16.69 13.57
CA GLU A 301 4.79 16.96 14.84
C GLU A 301 3.29 16.83 14.66
N ALA A 302 2.73 17.42 13.60
CA ALA A 302 1.32 17.30 13.26
C ALA A 302 0.91 15.85 12.97
N LEU A 303 1.71 15.09 12.22
CA LEU A 303 1.47 13.67 11.99
C LEU A 303 1.41 12.89 13.31
N MET A 304 2.37 13.12 14.21
CA MET A 304 2.43 12.41 15.49
C MET A 304 1.30 12.83 16.44
N GLU A 305 0.95 14.12 16.47
CA GLU A 305 -0.21 14.63 17.21
C GLU A 305 -1.51 13.99 16.72
N GLY A 306 -1.69 13.95 15.39
CA GLY A 306 -2.82 13.29 14.76
C GLY A 306 -2.88 11.80 15.12
N TYR A 307 -1.73 11.12 15.02
CA TYR A 307 -1.60 9.70 15.35
C TYR A 307 -2.06 9.40 16.77
N GLN A 308 -1.60 10.19 17.74
CA GLN A 308 -2.02 10.06 19.13
C GLN A 308 -3.52 10.38 19.29
N ALA A 309 -4.03 11.43 18.65
CA ALA A 309 -5.45 11.77 18.68
C ALA A 309 -6.35 10.70 18.04
N GLY A 310 -5.82 9.91 17.11
CA GLY A 310 -6.47 8.76 16.50
C GLY A 310 -6.49 7.51 17.40
N GLY A 311 -5.80 7.51 18.53
CA GLY A 311 -5.65 6.36 19.44
C GLY A 311 -4.34 5.59 19.29
N GLY A 312 -3.41 6.08 18.45
CA GLY A 312 -2.10 5.47 18.27
C GLY A 312 -1.17 5.65 19.48
N GLY A 313 -0.30 4.65 19.71
CA GLY A 313 0.73 4.69 20.76
C GLY A 313 2.02 5.45 20.38
N PRO A 314 3.03 5.49 21.24
CA PRO A 314 4.32 6.12 20.92
C PRO A 314 5.18 5.27 19.96
N ILE A 315 5.51 5.78 18.77
CA ILE A 315 6.20 5.03 17.68
C ILE A 315 7.74 5.11 17.73
N LEU A 316 8.32 6.18 18.30
CA LEU A 316 9.78 6.43 18.33
C LEU A 316 10.26 7.03 19.67
N ALA A 317 9.65 6.64 20.78
CA ALA A 317 10.03 7.08 22.12
C ALA A 317 11.43 6.60 22.56
N PHE A 318 11.88 5.44 22.06
CA PHE A 318 13.12 4.82 22.55
C PHE A 318 14.15 4.64 21.43
N PRO A 319 15.46 4.61 21.78
CA PRO A 319 16.49 4.22 20.85
C PRO A 319 16.14 2.91 20.11
N ARG A 320 15.45 1.96 20.76
CA ARG A 320 15.07 0.62 20.22
C ARG A 320 14.41 0.69 18.88
N GLN A 321 13.44 1.59 18.83
CA GLN A 321 12.59 1.77 17.69
C GLN A 321 13.40 2.33 16.52
N ARG A 322 14.50 3.06 16.75
CA ARG A 322 15.41 3.49 15.67
C ARG A 322 16.14 2.30 15.04
N THR A 323 16.68 1.38 15.84
CA THR A 323 17.33 0.16 15.29
C THR A 323 16.31 -0.72 14.57
N LYS A 324 15.14 -0.94 15.19
CA LYS A 324 14.02 -1.69 14.61
C LYS A 324 13.56 -1.07 13.28
N ARG A 325 13.56 0.26 13.17
CA ARG A 325 13.22 0.95 11.93
C ARG A 325 14.20 0.67 10.79
N ILE A 326 15.48 0.47 11.08
CA ILE A 326 16.47 0.08 10.05
C ILE A 326 16.13 -1.32 9.51
N TRP A 327 15.71 -2.25 10.38
CA TRP A 327 15.23 -3.57 9.95
C TRP A 327 13.99 -3.50 9.07
N TYR A 328 13.01 -2.66 9.43
CA TYR A 328 11.80 -2.48 8.64
C TYR A 328 12.06 -1.81 7.29
N THR A 329 13.04 -0.91 7.24
CA THR A 329 13.50 -0.31 5.98
C THR A 329 14.18 -1.36 5.09
N LEU A 330 15.04 -2.21 5.67
CA LEU A 330 15.67 -3.33 4.96
C LEU A 330 14.62 -4.29 4.41
N PHE A 331 13.63 -4.65 5.23
CA PHE A 331 12.53 -5.54 4.84
C PHE A 331 11.70 -4.96 3.69
N MET A 332 11.32 -3.67 3.77
CA MET A 332 10.60 -2.98 2.69
C MET A 332 11.40 -2.96 1.38
N ALA A 333 12.71 -2.72 1.46
CA ALA A 333 13.56 -2.73 0.27
C ALA A 333 13.63 -4.13 -0.37
N LEU A 334 13.64 -5.22 0.42
CA LEU A 334 13.56 -6.58 -0.12
C LEU A 334 12.22 -6.87 -0.80
N VAL A 335 11.11 -6.41 -0.21
CA VAL A 335 9.77 -6.57 -0.80
C VAL A 335 9.66 -5.80 -2.11
N ILE A 336 10.11 -4.55 -2.16
CA ILE A 336 10.13 -3.75 -3.39
C ILE A 336 11.01 -4.40 -4.46
N LEU A 337 12.20 -4.90 -4.08
CA LEU A 337 13.08 -5.59 -5.01
C LEU A 337 12.42 -6.83 -5.63
N LYS A 338 11.63 -7.56 -4.83
CA LYS A 338 10.85 -8.71 -5.29
C LYS A 338 9.74 -8.31 -6.25
N GLU A 339 8.98 -7.26 -5.93
CA GLU A 339 7.91 -6.79 -6.81
C GLU A 339 8.44 -6.22 -8.14
N VAL A 340 9.56 -5.49 -8.10
CA VAL A 340 10.23 -4.99 -9.31
C VAL A 340 10.70 -6.14 -10.20
N LYS A 341 11.18 -7.24 -9.61
CA LYS A 341 11.53 -8.47 -10.34
C LYS A 341 10.31 -9.15 -10.98
N ASN A 342 9.20 -9.19 -10.25
CA ASN A 342 7.95 -9.77 -10.73
C ASN A 342 7.18 -8.84 -11.70
N GLY A 343 7.64 -7.59 -11.85
CA GLY A 343 7.14 -6.54 -12.71
C GLY A 343 7.12 -6.88 -14.20
N ASP A 344 6.09 -6.44 -14.91
CA ASP A 344 6.09 -6.42 -16.37
C ASP A 344 7.11 -5.35 -16.84
N PRO A 345 8.13 -5.69 -17.65
CA PRO A 345 9.11 -4.73 -18.18
C PRO A 345 8.48 -3.60 -19.04
N ARG A 346 7.14 -3.61 -19.21
CA ARG A 346 6.36 -2.63 -19.98
C ARG A 346 5.34 -1.84 -19.15
N SER A 347 5.14 -2.14 -17.87
CA SER A 347 4.28 -1.36 -16.97
C SER A 347 5.13 -0.36 -16.18
N THR A 348 4.85 0.94 -16.33
CA THR A 348 5.76 2.08 -16.08
C THR A 348 6.95 2.12 -17.04
N SER A 349 7.42 3.31 -17.42
CA SER A 349 8.61 3.46 -18.26
C SER A 349 9.73 2.60 -17.64
N GLY A 350 10.42 1.77 -18.42
CA GLY A 350 11.48 0.88 -17.88
C GLY A 350 12.56 1.61 -17.07
N GLU A 351 12.59 2.95 -17.16
CA GLU A 351 13.32 3.87 -16.30
C GLU A 351 12.90 3.79 -14.82
N GLN A 352 11.60 3.81 -14.48
CA GLN A 352 11.13 3.75 -13.09
C GLN A 352 11.48 2.42 -12.41
N VAL A 353 11.27 1.31 -13.13
CA VAL A 353 11.68 -0.05 -12.70
C VAL A 353 13.18 -0.09 -12.36
N GLY A 354 14.01 0.56 -13.18
CA GLY A 354 15.44 0.70 -12.94
C GLY A 354 15.76 1.53 -11.69
N VAL A 355 15.04 2.65 -11.50
CA VAL A 355 15.18 3.52 -10.33
C VAL A 355 14.81 2.79 -9.04
N ASP A 356 13.68 2.08 -9.01
CA ASP A 356 13.21 1.35 -7.82
C ASP A 356 14.15 0.19 -7.48
N ARG A 357 14.62 -0.56 -8.49
CA ARG A 357 15.64 -1.60 -8.31
C ARG A 357 16.91 -1.05 -7.68
N GLN A 358 17.42 0.06 -8.22
CA GLN A 358 18.64 0.68 -7.75
C GLN A 358 18.47 1.24 -6.33
N TRP A 359 17.32 1.87 -6.04
CA TRP A 359 16.96 2.35 -4.72
C TRP A 359 16.92 1.20 -3.71
N ALA A 360 16.30 0.07 -4.04
CA ALA A 360 16.18 -1.07 -3.15
C ALA A 360 17.56 -1.67 -2.81
N ILE A 361 18.41 -1.90 -3.82
CA ILE A 361 19.77 -2.43 -3.62
C ILE A 361 20.63 -1.49 -2.77
N SER A 362 20.55 -0.18 -3.05
CA SER A 362 21.26 0.84 -2.28
C SER A 362 20.78 0.87 -0.82
N THR A 363 19.46 0.80 -0.62
CA THR A 363 18.83 0.82 0.70
C THR A 363 19.20 -0.41 1.53
N ILE A 364 19.18 -1.62 0.94
CA ILE A 364 19.63 -2.85 1.61
C ILE A 364 21.09 -2.69 2.04
N SER A 365 21.96 -2.24 1.14
CA SER A 365 23.39 -2.05 1.42
C SER A 365 23.63 -1.02 2.53
N SER A 366 22.86 0.07 2.54
CA SER A 366 22.92 1.10 3.57
C SER A 366 22.46 0.57 4.93
N CYS A 367 21.32 -0.13 4.97
CA CYS A 367 20.78 -0.71 6.20
C CYS A 367 21.75 -1.72 6.81
N VAL A 368 22.36 -2.61 6.01
CA VAL A 368 23.36 -3.56 6.49
C VAL A 368 24.55 -2.84 7.13
N LYS A 369 25.04 -1.75 6.51
CA LYS A 369 26.13 -0.94 7.08
C LYS A 369 25.73 -0.30 8.42
N LEU A 370 24.53 0.26 8.51
CA LEU A 370 24.01 0.86 9.74
C LEU A 370 23.83 -0.18 10.84
N LEU A 371 23.25 -1.34 10.51
CA LEU A 371 22.98 -2.43 11.44
C LEU A 371 24.25 -3.00 12.09
N ARG A 372 25.40 -3.00 11.41
CA ARG A 372 26.68 -3.46 12.01
C ARG A 372 26.98 -2.80 13.34
N ASN A 373 26.77 -1.48 13.40
CA ASN A 373 27.07 -0.65 14.56
C ASN A 373 25.82 -0.24 15.35
N ALA A 374 24.62 -0.64 14.90
CA ALA A 374 23.39 -0.30 15.57
C ALA A 374 23.32 -1.02 16.93
N PRO A 375 22.90 -0.30 17.99
CA PRO A 375 22.73 -0.89 19.31
C PRO A 375 21.50 -1.82 19.31
N CYS A 376 21.62 -2.97 19.96
CA CYS A 376 20.58 -3.99 20.00
C CYS A 376 19.83 -4.09 21.33
N TYR A 377 20.18 -3.26 22.34
CA TYR A 377 19.82 -3.32 23.77
C TYR A 377 18.48 -3.97 24.13
#